data_AF-C7N7Q3-F1
#
_entry.id   AF-C7N7Q3-F1
#
_cell.length_a   1.000
_cell.length_b   1.000
_cell.length_c   1.000
_cell.angle_alpha   90.00
_cell.angle_beta   90.00
_cell.angle_gamma   90.00
#
_symmetry.space_group_name_H-M   'P 1'
#
loop_
_entity.id
_entity.type
_entity.pdbx_description
1 polymer ?
#
loop_
_entity_poly.entity_id
_entity_poly.type
_entity_poly.pdbx_seq_one_letter_code
_entity_poly.pdbx_strand_id
1 'polypeptide(L)'
;MTRIAMEVAAGTPLDSLEASLLRTRLMKESDELGPRVVVGRADMYYVFCAREAGFDIPPYPFDSKSELPLFLKAANAENVANWYAIQGVPAETYERISSYTAIAIISSYDDEGMPVRHLHLTGSPQFVDASRFMPLHESTLLEFADISTLQSIDAAIHAN
;
A
#
# COMPACT_ATOMS: atom_id res chain seq x y z
N MET A 1 19.49 -25.42 17.42
CA MET A 1 20.56 -25.06 16.46
C MET A 1 19.86 -24.89 15.12
N THR A 2 19.55 -23.69 14.64
CA THR A 2 20.48 -22.62 14.22
C THR A 2 19.80 -21.25 14.41
N ARG A 3 20.40 -20.35 15.19
CA ARG A 3 20.04 -18.92 15.25
C ARG A 3 20.79 -18.25 14.10
N ILE A 4 20.09 -17.91 13.02
CA ILE A 4 20.63 -16.95 12.04
C ILE A 4 20.40 -15.57 12.65
N ALA A 5 21.39 -15.14 13.42
CA ALA A 5 21.57 -13.75 13.79
C ALA A 5 21.96 -13.01 12.50
N MET A 6 20.98 -12.36 11.87
CA MET A 6 21.25 -11.31 10.91
C MET A 6 21.25 -10.00 11.69
N GLU A 7 22.44 -9.62 12.15
CA GLU A 7 22.76 -8.21 12.37
C GLU A 7 22.70 -7.51 11.01
N VAL A 8 21.62 -6.77 10.75
CA VAL A 8 21.63 -5.67 9.79
C VAL A 8 20.89 -4.51 10.44
N ALA A 9 21.65 -3.44 10.70
CA ALA A 9 21.25 -2.17 11.30
C ALA A 9 20.87 -2.21 12.80
N ALA A 10 21.91 -2.23 13.64
CA ALA A 10 21.87 -1.45 14.87
C ALA A 10 21.76 0.05 14.50
N GLY A 11 20.56 0.49 14.15
CA GLY A 11 20.17 1.88 14.23
C GLY A 11 19.69 2.14 15.64
N THR A 12 20.31 3.10 16.32
CA THR A 12 19.77 3.79 17.52
C THR A 12 18.25 3.94 17.40
N PRO A 13 17.45 3.86 18.49
CA PRO A 13 16.04 4.23 18.37
C PRO A 13 15.98 5.70 17.93
N LEU A 14 15.73 5.91 16.62
CA LEU A 14 15.46 7.19 15.98
C LEU A 14 14.04 7.65 16.33
N ASP A 15 13.54 7.32 17.51
CA ASP A 15 12.25 7.80 17.97
C ASP A 15 12.47 9.16 18.61
N SER A 16 12.66 10.17 17.74
CA SER A 16 12.51 11.54 18.17
C SER A 16 11.12 11.69 18.80
N LEU A 17 10.99 12.58 19.79
CA LEU A 17 9.68 12.89 20.37
C LEU A 17 8.64 13.20 19.27
N GLU A 18 9.08 13.83 18.18
CA GLU A 18 8.27 14.08 17.00
C GLU A 18 7.75 12.79 16.35
N ALA A 19 8.60 11.79 16.10
CA ALA A 19 8.18 10.50 15.54
C ALA A 19 7.20 9.76 16.47
N SER A 20 7.44 9.74 17.78
CA SER A 20 6.53 9.10 18.75
C SER A 20 5.16 9.80 18.81
N LEU A 21 5.14 11.14 18.80
CA LEU A 21 3.90 11.92 18.80
C LEU A 21 3.11 11.71 17.51
N LEU A 22 3.80 11.77 16.36
CA LEU A 22 3.19 11.56 15.05
C LEU A 22 2.62 10.15 14.92
N ARG A 23 3.36 9.12 15.35
CA ARG A 23 2.91 7.73 15.36
C ARG A 23 1.65 7.56 16.22
N THR A 24 1.64 8.11 17.43
CA THR A 24 0.49 8.02 18.33
C THR A 24 -0.76 8.66 17.71
N ARG A 25 -0.60 9.82 17.08
CA ARG A 25 -1.71 10.49 16.37
C ARG A 25 -2.20 9.64 15.20
N LEU A 26 -1.30 9.19 14.33
CA LEU A 26 -1.63 8.38 13.16
C LEU A 26 -2.28 7.06 13.52
N MET A 27 -1.91 6.42 14.63
CA MET A 27 -2.58 5.20 15.12
C MET A 27 -4.05 5.50 15.40
N LYS A 28 -4.33 6.57 16.17
CA LYS A 28 -5.71 6.96 16.48
C LYS A 28 -6.52 7.33 15.23
N GLU A 29 -5.95 8.12 14.34
CA GLU A 29 -6.61 8.50 13.08
C GLU A 29 -6.85 7.27 12.18
N SER A 30 -5.90 6.34 12.13
CA SER A 30 -6.04 5.11 11.36
C SER A 30 -7.16 4.22 11.90
N ASP A 31 -7.34 4.15 13.24
CA ASP A 31 -8.47 3.46 13.87
C ASP A 31 -9.82 4.10 13.49
N GLU A 32 -9.89 5.43 13.50
CA GLU A 32 -11.10 6.19 13.12
C GLU A 32 -11.43 6.05 11.62
N LEU A 33 -10.40 6.00 10.76
CA LEU A 33 -10.56 5.79 9.31
C LEU A 33 -10.87 4.32 8.97
N GLY A 34 -10.45 3.39 9.81
CA GLY A 34 -10.71 1.96 9.67
C GLY A 34 -10.32 1.43 8.29
N PRO A 35 -11.25 0.80 7.54
CA PRO A 35 -10.98 0.22 6.23
C PRO A 35 -10.79 1.27 5.11
N ARG A 36 -10.96 2.57 5.39
CA ARG A 36 -10.76 3.63 4.39
C ARG A 36 -9.31 3.85 4.02
N VAL A 37 -8.37 3.46 4.89
CA VAL A 37 -6.93 3.54 4.61
C VAL A 37 -6.36 2.13 4.67
N VAL A 38 -5.92 1.64 3.52
CA VAL A 38 -5.28 0.32 3.41
C VAL A 38 -3.84 0.47 2.96
N VAL A 39 -2.98 -0.41 3.46
CA VAL A 39 -1.56 -0.44 3.12
C VAL A 39 -1.15 -1.82 2.63
N GLY A 40 -0.16 -1.82 1.73
CA GLY A 40 0.26 -3.00 1.00
C GLY A 40 1.59 -2.78 0.29
N ARG A 41 2.13 -3.86 -0.28
CA ARG A 41 3.22 -3.70 -1.25
C ARG A 41 2.70 -3.01 -2.50
N ALA A 42 3.41 -1.99 -2.96
CA ALA A 42 2.95 -1.23 -4.11
C ALA A 42 2.89 -2.07 -5.39
N ASP A 43 3.77 -3.07 -5.57
CA ASP A 43 3.75 -3.99 -6.71
C ASP A 43 2.58 -4.98 -6.73
N MET A 44 1.82 -5.08 -5.63
CA MET A 44 0.65 -5.95 -5.52
C MET A 44 -0.67 -5.17 -5.46
N TYR A 45 -0.63 -3.84 -5.61
CA TYR A 45 -1.83 -3.00 -5.50
C TYR A 45 -2.88 -3.35 -6.56
N TYR A 46 -2.46 -3.63 -7.80
CA TYR A 46 -3.39 -4.04 -8.86
C TYR A 46 -4.15 -5.33 -8.52
N VAL A 47 -3.51 -6.28 -7.81
CA VAL A 47 -4.16 -7.54 -7.38
C VAL A 47 -5.23 -7.25 -6.34
N PHE A 48 -4.94 -6.35 -5.40
CA PHE A 48 -5.92 -5.91 -4.41
C PHE A 48 -7.14 -5.27 -5.08
N CYS A 49 -6.93 -4.31 -5.98
CA CYS A 49 -8.03 -3.65 -6.70
C CYS A 49 -8.84 -4.65 -7.55
N ALA A 50 -8.17 -5.59 -8.22
CA ALA A 50 -8.85 -6.61 -9.01
C ALA A 50 -9.74 -7.52 -8.16
N ARG A 51 -9.24 -7.98 -7.00
CA ARG A 51 -10.02 -8.82 -6.07
C ARG A 51 -11.21 -8.07 -5.48
N GLU A 52 -11.04 -6.80 -5.12
CA GLU A 52 -12.15 -5.99 -4.63
C GLU A 52 -13.22 -5.73 -5.69
N ALA A 53 -12.81 -5.60 -6.96
CA ALA A 53 -13.74 -5.51 -8.09
C ALA A 53 -14.39 -6.86 -8.45
N GLY A 54 -14.11 -7.94 -7.69
CA GLY A 54 -14.75 -9.24 -7.82
C GLY A 54 -14.08 -10.21 -8.80
N PHE A 55 -12.89 -9.88 -9.32
CA PHE A 55 -12.15 -10.77 -10.20
C PHE A 55 -11.45 -11.89 -9.41
N ASP A 56 -11.45 -13.11 -9.94
CA ASP A 56 -10.73 -14.25 -9.36
C ASP A 56 -9.23 -14.17 -9.69
N ILE A 57 -8.46 -13.58 -8.79
CA ILE A 57 -7.00 -13.48 -8.90
C ILE A 57 -6.33 -14.44 -7.90
N PRO A 58 -5.71 -15.53 -8.36
CA PRO A 58 -5.03 -16.49 -7.49
C PRO A 58 -3.78 -15.87 -6.83
N PRO A 59 -3.15 -16.57 -5.86
CA PRO A 59 -1.91 -16.10 -5.22
C PRO A 59 -0.77 -15.81 -6.20
N TYR A 60 -0.76 -16.47 -7.37
CA TYR A 60 0.13 -16.22 -8.49
C TYR A 60 -0.65 -15.49 -9.59
N PRO A 61 -0.61 -14.14 -9.67
CA PRO A 61 -1.53 -13.36 -10.49
C PRO A 61 -1.43 -13.62 -12.00
N PHE A 62 -0.32 -14.18 -12.46
CA PHE A 62 -0.07 -14.53 -13.86
C PHE A 62 -0.37 -16.01 -14.19
N ASP A 63 -0.99 -16.74 -13.28
CA ASP A 63 -1.51 -18.08 -13.57
C ASP A 63 -2.54 -18.03 -14.71
N SER A 64 -2.56 -19.07 -15.54
CA SER A 64 -3.56 -19.26 -16.62
C SER A 64 -5.03 -19.17 -16.17
N LYS A 65 -5.32 -19.45 -14.90
CA LYS A 65 -6.67 -19.37 -14.33
C LYS A 65 -7.00 -17.98 -13.80
N SER A 66 -6.05 -17.06 -13.78
CA SER A 66 -6.23 -15.70 -13.29
C SER A 66 -7.11 -14.89 -14.23
N GLU A 67 -8.08 -14.17 -13.66
CA GLU A 67 -8.88 -13.19 -14.39
C GLU A 67 -8.17 -11.85 -14.57
N LEU A 68 -6.87 -11.77 -14.28
CA LEU A 68 -6.07 -10.55 -14.46
C LEU A 68 -6.21 -9.92 -15.86
N PRO A 69 -6.23 -10.68 -16.98
CA PRO A 69 -6.47 -10.09 -18.30
C PRO A 69 -7.85 -9.44 -18.44
N LEU A 70 -8.88 -9.99 -17.78
CA LEU A 70 -10.23 -9.43 -17.78
C LEU A 70 -10.28 -8.14 -16.97
N PHE A 71 -9.63 -8.12 -15.80
CA PHE A 71 -9.49 -6.92 -14.98
C PHE A 71 -8.79 -5.80 -15.75
N LEU A 72 -7.63 -6.08 -16.37
CA LEU A 72 -6.89 -5.08 -17.13
C LEU A 72 -7.72 -4.53 -18.29
N LYS A 73 -8.44 -5.40 -19.01
CA LYS A 73 -9.36 -4.98 -20.07
C LYS A 73 -10.50 -4.10 -19.55
N ALA A 74 -11.12 -4.46 -18.43
CA ALA A 74 -12.18 -3.67 -17.80
C ALA A 74 -11.68 -2.30 -17.33
N ALA A 75 -10.44 -2.23 -16.85
CA ALA A 75 -9.76 -1.00 -16.47
C ALA A 75 -9.17 -0.22 -17.67
N ASN A 76 -9.46 -0.64 -18.91
CA ASN A 76 -8.91 -0.08 -20.15
C ASN A 76 -7.38 0.01 -20.15
N ALA A 77 -6.72 -1.00 -19.57
CA ALA A 77 -5.28 -1.11 -19.45
C ALA A 77 -4.74 -2.25 -20.33
N GLU A 78 -3.65 -2.00 -21.05
CA GLU A 78 -3.01 -3.02 -21.91
C GLU A 78 -2.18 -4.04 -21.12
N ASN A 79 -1.60 -3.59 -20.00
CA ASN A 79 -0.75 -4.37 -19.11
C ASN A 79 -0.69 -3.69 -17.73
N VAL A 80 -0.03 -4.33 -16.76
CA VAL A 80 0.07 -3.82 -15.38
C VAL A 80 0.78 -2.45 -15.32
N ALA A 81 1.84 -2.23 -16.11
CA ALA A 81 2.53 -0.94 -16.13
C ALA A 81 1.62 0.20 -16.62
N ASN A 82 0.86 -0.07 -17.68
CA ASN A 82 -0.13 0.86 -18.21
C ASN A 82 -1.28 1.10 -17.21
N TRP A 83 -1.68 0.08 -16.43
CA TRP A 83 -2.64 0.26 -15.35
C TRP A 83 -2.14 1.23 -14.27
N TYR A 84 -0.89 1.10 -13.81
CA TYR A 84 -0.29 2.06 -12.87
C TYR A 84 -0.17 3.47 -13.46
N ALA A 85 0.13 3.59 -14.75
CA ALA A 85 0.15 4.89 -15.43
C ALA A 85 -1.22 5.58 -15.41
N ILE A 86 -2.33 4.82 -15.56
CA ILE A 86 -3.70 5.34 -15.41
C ILE A 86 -3.95 5.83 -13.98
N GLN A 87 -3.36 5.19 -12.97
CA GLN A 87 -3.40 5.64 -11.57
C GLN A 87 -2.48 6.84 -11.30
N GLY A 88 -1.84 7.41 -12.32
CA GLY A 88 -0.94 8.56 -12.19
C GLY A 88 0.49 8.21 -11.75
N VAL A 89 0.88 6.93 -11.75
CA VAL A 89 2.25 6.52 -11.40
C VAL A 89 3.18 6.68 -12.62
N PRO A 90 4.21 7.54 -12.56
CA PRO A 90 5.15 7.73 -13.67
C PRO A 90 5.95 6.46 -13.97
N ALA A 91 6.38 6.28 -15.22
CA ALA A 91 7.13 5.10 -15.66
C ALA A 91 8.40 4.85 -14.81
N GLU A 92 9.17 5.91 -14.52
CA GLU A 92 10.35 5.86 -13.65
C GLU A 92 10.05 5.40 -12.21
N THR A 93 8.84 5.71 -11.72
CA THR A 93 8.37 5.24 -10.41
C THR A 93 7.95 3.78 -10.50
N TYR A 94 7.27 3.40 -11.60
CA TYR A 94 6.84 2.04 -11.85
C TYR A 94 8.02 1.06 -11.96
N GLU A 95 9.14 1.45 -12.58
CA GLU A 95 10.36 0.65 -12.64
C GLU A 95 10.88 0.22 -11.26
N ARG A 96 10.55 1.01 -10.22
CA ARG A 96 10.92 0.77 -8.83
C ARG A 96 9.72 0.42 -7.96
N ILE A 97 8.58 0.04 -8.53
CA ILE A 97 7.31 -0.13 -7.81
C ILE A 97 7.43 -1.13 -6.65
N SER A 98 8.24 -2.18 -6.80
CA SER A 98 8.51 -3.18 -5.75
C SER A 98 9.27 -2.64 -4.54
N SER A 99 9.86 -1.45 -4.64
CA SER A 99 10.57 -0.77 -3.55
C SER A 99 9.70 0.21 -2.76
N TYR A 100 8.39 0.29 -3.06
CA TYR A 100 7.47 1.18 -2.37
C TYR A 100 6.41 0.44 -1.56
N THR A 101 5.99 1.07 -0.49
CA THR A 101 4.73 0.78 0.20
C THR A 101 3.63 1.61 -0.45
N ALA A 102 2.53 0.95 -0.80
CA ALA A 102 1.32 1.62 -1.26
C ALA A 102 0.42 1.92 -0.06
N ILE A 103 -0.08 3.15 -0.02
CA ILE A 103 -1.12 3.61 0.89
C ILE A 103 -2.29 4.02 0.00
N ALA A 104 -3.39 3.28 0.07
CA ALA A 104 -4.58 3.58 -0.72
C ALA A 104 -5.68 4.12 0.20
N ILE A 105 -6.18 5.31 -0.12
CA ILE A 105 -7.13 6.05 0.70
C ILE A 105 -8.44 6.20 -0.08
N ILE A 106 -9.54 5.76 0.49
CA ILE A 106 -10.88 5.96 -0.06
C ILE A 106 -11.31 7.42 0.19
N SER A 107 -11.29 8.23 -0.87
CA SER A 107 -11.74 9.63 -0.81
C SER A 107 -13.25 9.75 -0.98
N SER A 108 -13.84 8.94 -1.87
CA SER A 108 -15.27 8.92 -2.13
C SER A 108 -15.73 7.56 -2.63
N TYR A 109 -17.01 7.46 -2.93
CA TYR A 109 -17.60 6.35 -3.69
C TYR A 109 -18.22 6.95 -4.95
N ASP A 110 -18.12 6.24 -6.07
CA ASP A 110 -18.81 6.62 -7.30
C ASP A 110 -20.32 6.31 -7.24
N ASP A 111 -21.04 6.63 -8.31
CA ASP A 111 -22.50 6.43 -8.41
C ASP A 111 -22.92 4.95 -8.32
N GLU A 112 -21.99 4.02 -8.55
CA GLU A 112 -22.20 2.58 -8.45
C GLU A 112 -21.82 2.02 -7.06
N GLY A 113 -21.38 2.90 -6.15
CA GLY A 113 -20.96 2.55 -4.80
C GLY A 113 -19.55 1.96 -4.74
N MET A 114 -18.76 2.09 -5.80
CA MET A 114 -17.38 1.62 -5.84
C MET A 114 -16.43 2.66 -5.23
N PRO A 115 -15.47 2.23 -4.39
CA PRO A 115 -14.55 3.15 -3.74
C PRO A 115 -13.58 3.82 -4.74
N VAL A 116 -13.56 5.14 -4.72
CA VAL A 116 -12.55 5.95 -5.41
C VAL A 116 -11.35 6.10 -4.50
N ARG A 117 -10.17 5.67 -4.98
CA ARG A 117 -8.94 5.65 -4.19
C ARG A 117 -7.86 6.56 -4.71
N HIS A 118 -7.19 7.23 -3.79
CA HIS A 118 -5.93 7.90 -4.06
C HIS A 118 -4.79 7.00 -3.61
N LEU A 119 -3.91 6.66 -4.55
CA LEU A 119 -2.72 5.88 -4.30
C LEU A 119 -1.57 6.82 -3.95
N HIS A 120 -1.04 6.66 -2.75
CA HIS A 120 0.19 7.28 -2.30
C HIS A 120 1.29 6.22 -2.20
N LEU A 121 2.48 6.54 -2.70
CA LEU A 121 3.66 5.68 -2.64
C LEU A 121 4.66 6.29 -1.65
N THR A 122 5.02 5.53 -0.62
CA THR A 122 6.08 5.90 0.33
C THR A 122 7.19 4.85 0.29
N GLY A 123 8.38 5.18 0.78
CA GLY A 123 9.66 4.49 0.58
C GLY A 123 9.72 2.99 0.97
N SER A 124 10.93 2.50 1.28
CA SER A 124 11.26 1.08 1.40
C SER A 124 10.16 0.24 2.06
N PRO A 125 9.82 -0.96 1.53
CA PRO A 125 8.75 -1.79 2.03
C PRO A 125 9.08 -2.27 3.45
N GLN A 126 8.64 -1.51 4.44
CA GLN A 126 8.76 -1.90 5.83
C GLN A 126 7.48 -2.62 6.23
N PHE A 127 7.62 -3.94 6.41
CA PHE A 127 6.64 -4.81 7.04
C PHE A 127 5.20 -4.59 6.62
N VAL A 128 4.90 -4.97 5.37
CA VAL A 128 3.54 -5.36 5.00
C VAL A 128 3.57 -6.82 4.63
N ASP A 129 2.72 -7.61 5.27
CA ASP A 129 2.43 -9.00 4.90
C ASP A 129 2.27 -9.07 3.38
N ALA A 130 3.22 -9.73 2.70
CA ALA A 130 3.29 -9.74 1.25
C ALA A 130 2.06 -10.38 0.59
N SER A 131 1.19 -11.02 1.37
CA SER A 131 0.01 -11.72 0.88
C SER A 131 -1.25 -10.86 0.76
N ARG A 132 -1.31 -9.67 1.38
CA ARG A 132 -2.55 -8.87 1.44
C ARG A 132 -2.35 -7.38 1.69
N PHE A 133 -3.21 -6.58 1.07
CA PHE A 133 -3.52 -5.24 1.57
C PHE A 133 -4.39 -5.37 2.82
N MET A 134 -4.17 -4.52 3.80
CA MET A 134 -4.92 -4.51 5.06
C MET A 134 -5.12 -3.08 5.56
N PRO A 135 -6.11 -2.84 6.44
CA PRO A 135 -6.27 -1.54 7.08
C PRO A 135 -4.98 -1.08 7.77
N LEU A 136 -4.66 0.21 7.68
CA LEU A 136 -3.44 0.79 8.26
C LEU A 136 -3.32 0.47 9.76
N HIS A 137 -4.45 0.56 10.48
CA HIS A 137 -4.51 0.30 11.92
C HIS A 137 -4.31 -1.18 12.30
N GLU A 138 -4.49 -2.11 11.36
CA GLU A 138 -4.20 -3.54 11.55
C GLU A 138 -2.77 -3.90 11.11
N SER A 139 -2.07 -2.96 10.47
CA SER A 139 -0.71 -3.16 9.98
C SER A 139 0.33 -2.81 11.04
N THR A 140 1.51 -3.42 10.94
CA THR A 140 2.69 -3.04 11.72
C THR A 140 3.42 -1.82 11.14
N LEU A 141 2.91 -1.21 10.06
CA LEU A 141 3.62 -0.15 9.34
C LEU A 141 3.92 1.04 10.25
N LEU A 142 2.94 1.51 11.03
CA LEU A 142 3.14 2.65 11.94
C LEU A 142 4.16 2.36 13.04
N GLU A 143 4.24 1.11 13.52
CA GLU A 143 5.19 0.70 14.56
C GLU A 143 6.65 0.82 14.08
N PHE A 144 6.92 0.42 12.84
CA PHE A 144 8.29 0.35 12.30
C PHE A 144 8.67 1.50 11.37
N ALA A 145 7.71 2.31 10.93
CA ALA A 145 7.94 3.44 10.05
C ALA A 145 8.93 4.45 10.64
N ASP A 146 9.88 4.87 9.80
CA ASP A 146 10.72 6.04 10.07
C ASP A 146 9.92 7.34 9.98
N ILE A 147 10.50 8.44 10.46
CA ILE A 147 9.82 9.74 10.48
C ILE A 147 9.39 10.22 9.08
N SER A 148 10.18 9.93 8.04
CA SER A 148 9.85 10.30 6.66
C SER A 148 8.62 9.55 6.15
N THR A 149 8.50 8.27 6.51
CA THR A 149 7.36 7.42 6.18
C THR A 149 6.12 7.89 6.94
N LEU A 150 6.24 8.17 8.24
CA LEU A 150 5.15 8.73 9.05
C LEU A 150 4.65 10.07 8.48
N GLN A 151 5.55 10.99 8.13
CA GLN A 151 5.20 12.26 7.49
C GLN A 151 4.53 12.06 6.12
N SER A 152 4.94 11.04 5.36
CA SER A 152 4.31 10.71 4.09
C SER A 152 2.89 10.18 4.27
N ILE A 153 2.67 9.30 5.26
CA ILE A 153 1.33 8.79 5.62
C ILE A 153 0.45 9.95 6.07
N ASP A 154 0.99 10.82 6.93
CA ASP A 154 0.28 12.00 7.42
C ASP A 154 -0.18 12.92 6.27
N ALA A 155 0.74 13.23 5.36
CA ALA A 155 0.43 14.02 4.18
C ALA A 155 -0.62 13.34 3.30
N ALA A 156 -0.55 12.01 3.12
CA ALA A 156 -1.53 11.26 2.34
C ALA A 156 -2.94 11.32 2.94
N ILE A 157 -3.05 11.12 4.27
CA ILE A 157 -4.34 11.18 4.97
C ILE A 157 -4.96 12.57 4.88
N HIS A 158 -4.16 13.63 5.00
CA HIS A 158 -4.64 15.01 5.03
C HIS A 158 -4.72 15.69 3.65
N ALA A 159 -4.26 15.04 2.58
CA ALA A 159 -4.39 15.52 1.21
C ALA A 159 -5.75 15.19 0.57
N ASN A 160 -6.57 14.37 1.24
CA ASN A 160 -7.88 13.87 0.80
C ASN A 160 -9.01 14.37 1.70
#